data_AF-A0A2S6TW66-F1
#
_entry.id   AF-A0A2S6TW66-F1
#
_cell.length_a   1.000
_cell.length_b   1.000
_cell.length_c   1.000
_cell.angle_alpha   90.00
_cell.angle_beta   90.00
_cell.angle_gamma   90.00
#
_symmetry.space_group_name_H-M   'P 1'
#
loop_
_entity.id
_entity.type
_entity.pdbx_description
1 polymer ?
#
loop_
_entity_poly.entity_id
_entity_poly.type
_entity_poly.pdbx_seq_one_letter_code
_entity_poly.pdbx_strand_id
1 'polypeptide(L)'
;VRAALDGRLAEVAMTADPNFGLNVPQACPDVPNEVLQPRETWGDKGAYDSTARDLTQRFEANFKQFEEYVDANVKAAGVYAA
;
A
#
# COMPACT_ATOMS: atom_id res chain seq x y z
N VAL A 1 15.56 -3.50 1.40
CA VAL A 1 15.63 -4.55 2.45
C VAL A 1 16.56 -4.18 3.60
N ARG A 2 17.80 -3.71 3.37
CA ARG A 2 18.76 -3.35 4.45
C ARG A 2 18.13 -2.49 5.57
N ALA A 3 17.52 -1.35 5.24
CA ALA A 3 16.87 -0.44 6.18
C ALA A 3 15.73 -1.07 7.02
N ALA A 4 15.10 -2.14 6.52
CA ALA A 4 14.10 -2.88 7.27
C ALA A 4 14.74 -3.84 8.28
N LEU A 5 15.85 -4.48 7.90
CA LEU A 5 16.57 -5.45 8.74
C LEU A 5 17.37 -4.79 9.86
N ASP A 6 17.91 -3.60 9.61
CA ASP A 6 18.69 -2.84 10.58
C ASP A 6 17.81 -1.91 11.46
N GLY A 7 16.48 -1.98 11.32
CA GLY A 7 15.52 -1.28 12.16
C GLY A 7 15.29 0.19 11.82
N ARG A 8 16.03 0.78 10.88
CA ARG A 8 15.92 2.21 10.56
C ARG A 8 14.53 2.63 10.08
N LEU A 9 13.79 1.73 9.42
CA LEU A 9 12.41 2.02 9.01
C LEU A 9 11.40 2.15 10.18
N ALA A 10 11.74 1.68 11.38
CA ALA A 10 10.88 1.85 12.56
C ALA A 10 10.93 3.28 13.11
N GLU A 11 11.94 4.07 12.74
CA GLU A 11 12.19 5.42 13.27
C GLU A 11 11.74 6.54 12.31
N VAL A 12 11.30 6.20 11.10
CA VAL A 12 10.87 7.17 10.09
C VAL A 12 9.37 7.41 10.16
N ALA A 13 8.96 8.64 9.84
CA ALA A 13 7.56 8.97 9.68
C ALA A 13 6.93 8.12 8.56
N MET A 14 5.71 7.65 8.81
CA MET A 14 4.93 6.84 7.89
C MET A 14 3.70 7.63 7.42
N THR A 15 3.22 7.33 6.23
CA THR A 15 1.96 7.86 5.71
C THR A 15 1.13 6.72 5.15
N ALA A 16 -0.15 6.70 5.48
CA ALA A 16 -1.07 5.71 4.96
C ALA A 16 -1.28 5.92 3.46
N ASP A 17 -1.10 4.86 2.68
CA ASP A 17 -1.51 4.84 1.27
C ASP A 17 -3.05 4.96 1.19
N PRO A 18 -3.58 5.86 0.34
CA PRO A 18 -5.02 6.11 0.28
C PRO A 18 -5.82 4.98 -0.39
N ASN A 19 -5.18 4.08 -1.14
CA ASN A 19 -5.85 2.99 -1.85
C ASN A 19 -5.85 1.68 -1.05
N PHE A 20 -4.76 1.41 -0.32
CA PHE A 20 -4.51 0.14 0.36
C PHE A 20 -4.42 0.26 1.89
N GLY A 21 -4.35 1.47 2.44
CA GLY A 21 -4.20 1.70 3.88
C GLY A 21 -2.83 1.28 4.45
N LEU A 22 -1.85 0.99 3.58
CA LEU A 22 -0.51 0.57 3.99
C LEU A 22 0.29 1.75 4.55
N ASN A 23 1.03 1.53 5.63
CA ASN A 23 1.96 2.54 6.16
C ASN A 23 3.23 2.57 5.31
N VAL A 24 3.38 3.62 4.51
CA VAL A 24 4.53 3.85 3.62
C VAL A 24 5.52 4.81 4.28
N PRO A 25 6.83 4.48 4.33
CA PRO A 25 7.83 5.36 4.91
C PRO A 25 8.03 6.62 4.07
N GLN A 26 8.12 7.78 4.72
CA GLN A 26 8.38 9.05 4.05
C GLN A 26 9.84 9.21 3.59
N ALA A 27 10.76 8.41 4.14
CA ALA A 27 12.16 8.37 3.76
C ALA A 27 12.75 6.98 3.99
N CYS A 28 13.73 6.62 3.18
CA CYS A 28 14.52 5.41 3.36
C CYS A 28 15.97 5.69 2.94
N PRO A 29 16.97 5.42 3.79
CA PRO A 29 18.37 5.67 3.44
C PRO A 29 18.78 4.98 2.14
N ASP A 30 19.55 5.69 1.32
CA ASP A 30 20.06 5.22 0.02
C ASP A 30 18.95 4.89 -1.01
N VAL A 31 17.72 5.37 -0.79
CA VAL A 31 16.58 5.19 -1.69
C VAL A 31 16.01 6.57 -2.06
N PRO A 32 15.81 6.87 -3.36
CA PRO A 32 15.18 8.12 -3.78
C PRO A 32 13.76 8.27 -3.21
N ASN A 33 13.40 9.48 -2.79
CA ASN A 33 12.08 9.70 -2.19
C ASN A 33 10.94 9.50 -3.20
N GLU A 34 11.15 9.80 -4.49
CA GLU A 34 10.10 9.64 -5.50
C GLU A 34 9.65 8.19 -5.67
N VAL A 35 10.52 7.21 -5.43
CA VAL A 35 10.16 5.79 -5.58
C VAL A 35 9.38 5.25 -4.37
N LEU A 36 9.40 5.97 -3.24
CA LEU A 36 8.59 5.65 -2.06
C LEU A 36 7.13 6.02 -2.26
N GLN A 37 6.83 6.92 -3.21
CA GLN A 37 5.48 7.31 -3.58
C GLN A 37 5.22 6.79 -5.01
N PRO A 38 4.63 5.60 -5.19
CA PRO A 38 4.50 4.98 -6.51
C PRO A 38 3.77 5.86 -7.53
N ARG A 39 2.82 6.67 -7.07
CA ARG A 39 2.16 7.67 -7.91
C ARG A 39 3.15 8.64 -8.56
N GLU A 40 4.21 9.01 -7.85
CA GLU A 40 5.24 9.94 -8.33
C GLU A 40 6.14 9.37 -9.42
N THR A 41 6.25 8.04 -9.51
CA THR A 41 7.05 7.38 -10.56
C THR A 41 6.31 7.25 -11.90
N TRP A 42 5.01 7.53 -11.95
CA TRP A 42 4.22 7.46 -13.18
C TRP A 42 4.23 8.80 -13.91
N GLY A 43 4.45 8.76 -15.23
CA GLY A 43 4.34 9.95 -16.08
C GLY A 43 2.91 10.49 -16.18
N ASP A 44 1.93 9.58 -16.17
CA ASP A 44 0.50 9.90 -16.13
C ASP A 44 -0.08 9.48 -14.76
N LYS A 45 -0.44 10.48 -13.95
CA LYS A 45 -1.02 10.26 -12.62
C LYS A 45 -2.44 9.71 -12.67
N GLY A 46 -3.22 10.07 -13.68
CA GLY A 46 -4.58 9.57 -13.86
C GLY A 46 -4.60 8.09 -14.26
N ALA A 47 -3.61 7.66 -15.04
CA ALA A 47 -3.39 6.25 -15.34
C ALA A 47 -3.01 5.45 -14.08
N TYR A 48 -2.19 6.01 -13.19
CA TYR A 48 -1.90 5.41 -11.89
C TYR A 48 -3.17 5.28 -11.04
N ASP A 49 -3.94 6.37 -10.88
CA ASP A 49 -5.14 6.40 -10.05
C ASP A 49 -6.18 5.37 -10.54
N SER A 50 -6.34 5.25 -11.87
CA SER A 50 -7.21 4.23 -12.50
C SER A 50 -6.70 2.80 -12.27
N THR A 51 -5.39 2.58 -12.36
CA THR A 51 -4.79 1.25 -12.15
C THR A 51 -4.86 0.84 -10.68
N ALA A 52 -4.62 1.76 -9.75
CA ALA A 52 -4.75 1.52 -8.32
C ALA A 52 -6.20 1.13 -7.97
N ARG A 53 -7.19 1.84 -8.52
CA ARG A 53 -8.61 1.52 -8.34
C ARG A 53 -9.00 0.14 -8.91
N ASP A 54 -8.52 -0.21 -10.10
CA ASP A 54 -8.74 -1.54 -10.66
C ASP A 54 -8.10 -2.64 -9.78
N LEU A 55 -6.91 -2.38 -9.25
CA LEU A 55 -6.23 -3.32 -8.36
C LEU A 55 -6.99 -3.53 -7.04
N THR A 56 -7.50 -2.48 -6.40
CA THR A 56 -8.29 -2.62 -5.17
C THR A 56 -9.55 -3.44 -5.40
N GLN A 57 -10.24 -3.25 -6.54
CA GLN A 57 -11.40 -4.08 -6.93
C GLN A 57 -11.05 -5.55 -7.08
N ARG A 58 -9.89 -5.86 -7.67
CA ARG A 58 -9.41 -7.25 -7.81
C ARG A 58 -9.09 -7.88 -6.46
N PHE A 59 -8.48 -7.13 -5.54
CA PHE A 59 -8.24 -7.59 -4.17
C PHE A 59 -9.55 -7.91 -3.45
N GLU A 60 -10.52 -7.00 -3.48
CA GLU A 60 -11.84 -7.19 -2.87
C GLU A 60 -12.56 -8.42 -3.47
N ALA A 61 -12.61 -8.52 -4.80
CA ALA A 61 -13.25 -9.64 -5.48
C ALA A 61 -12.60 -10.99 -5.12
N ASN A 62 -11.27 -11.03 -5.03
CA ASN A 62 -10.55 -12.23 -4.61
C ASN A 62 -10.81 -12.57 -3.15
N PHE A 63 -10.85 -11.58 -2.26
CA PHE A 63 -11.00 -11.77 -0.82
C PHE A 63 -12.35 -12.36 -0.42
N LYS A 64 -13.43 -12.12 -1.18
CA LYS A 64 -14.76 -12.72 -0.99
C LYS A 64 -14.73 -14.24 -0.82
N GLN A 65 -13.80 -14.93 -1.49
CA GLN A 65 -13.63 -16.39 -1.37
C GLN A 65 -13.13 -16.83 0.01
N PHE A 66 -12.52 -15.91 0.76
CA PHE A 66 -11.85 -16.17 2.03
C PHE A 66 -12.54 -15.51 3.23
N GLU A 67 -13.51 -14.61 3.01
CA GLU A 67 -14.17 -13.83 4.06
C GLU A 67 -14.73 -14.69 5.20
N GLU A 68 -15.33 -15.84 4.91
CA GLU A 68 -15.90 -16.70 5.97
C GLU A 68 -14.83 -17.39 6.82
N TYR A 69 -13.59 -17.48 6.33
CA TYR A 69 -12.49 -18.22 6.95
C TYR A 69 -11.54 -17.34 7.77
N VAL A 70 -11.83 -16.05 7.89
CA VAL A 70 -10.98 -15.08 8.57
C VAL A 70 -11.72 -14.34 9.68
N ASP A 71 -10.96 -13.90 10.69
CA ASP A 71 -11.52 -13.16 11.81
C ASP A 71 -11.89 -11.71 11.45
N ALA A 72 -12.49 -11.01 12.42
CA ALA A 72 -12.93 -9.63 12.23
C ALA A 72 -11.77 -8.65 11.99
N ASN A 73 -10.57 -8.91 12.51
CA ASN A 73 -9.41 -8.03 12.32
C ASN A 73 -8.92 -8.11 10.89
N VAL A 74 -8.84 -9.32 10.33
CA VAL A 74 -8.44 -9.53 8.93
C VAL A 74 -9.50 -8.96 7.98
N LYS A 75 -10.80 -9.11 8.29
CA LYS A 75 -11.88 -8.43 7.53
C LYS A 75 -11.72 -6.92 7.58
N ALA A 76 -11.53 -6.34 8.76
CA ALA A 76 -11.40 -4.89 8.90
C ALA A 76 -10.16 -4.32 8.16
N ALA A 77 -9.10 -5.12 8.01
CA ALA A 77 -7.89 -4.74 7.27
C ALA A 77 -7.95 -5.06 5.76
N GLY A 78 -9.07 -5.57 5.26
CA GLY A 78 -9.25 -5.88 3.84
C GLY A 78 -9.10 -4.64 2.95
N VAL A 79 -8.64 -4.86 1.72
CA VAL A 79 -8.62 -3.82 0.69
C VAL A 79 -9.99 -3.77 0.03
N TYR A 80 -10.69 -2.65 0.22
CA TYR A 80 -12.03 -2.42 -0.31
C TYR A 80 -11.99 -1.29 -1.33
N ALA A 81 -12.61 -1.49 -2.49
CA ALA A 81 -12.69 -0.44 -3.49
C ALA A 81 -13.62 0.68 -2.99
N ALA A 82 -13.16 1.94 -3.08
CA ALA A 82 -13.96 3.13 -2.77
C ALA A 82 -14.99 3.47 -3.87
#